data_AF-A0A5H2PZ68-F1
#
_entry.id   AF-A0A5H2PZ68-F1
#
_cell.length_a   1.000
_cell.length_b   1.000
_cell.length_c   1.000
_cell.angle_alpha   90.00
_cell.angle_beta   90.00
_cell.angle_gamma   90.00
#
_symmetry.space_group_name_H-M   'P 1'
#
loop_
_entity.id
_entity.type
_entity.pdbx_description
1 polymer ?
#
loop_
_entity_poly.entity_id
_entity_poly.type
_entity_poly.pdbx_seq_one_letter_code
_entity_poly.pdbx_strand_id
1 'polypeptide(L)'
;MATKPKQAKPAKRDPAALHLEGVMFKDAEERGAVIASSPLIRGAVTGRKYAEPMFGAGLDLTAYAAQLREQADKVKAGDLSAVETMLVAQANTLDMIFNQLARKAAHCEYLNQMEANLRHALRAQAQCRATLETLAEIKNPRPVAFVKQANIANGPQQVNNGIQPPPRVREENHKQSNELLEPSNGEWLDTGAPGQAGRGNPALETVGAVNRTGDR
;
A
#
# COMPACT_ATOMS: atom_id res chain seq x y z
N MET A 1 50.69 13.21 43.19
CA MET A 1 50.24 13.22 41.78
C MET A 1 49.54 11.89 41.50
N ALA A 2 48.21 11.90 41.42
CA ALA A 2 47.44 10.69 41.15
C ALA A 2 47.33 10.46 39.64
N THR A 3 48.02 9.45 39.12
CA THR A 3 47.91 9.00 37.73
C THR A 3 46.55 8.33 37.51
N LYS A 4 45.70 8.95 36.69
CA LYS A 4 44.43 8.38 36.22
C LYS A 4 44.70 7.08 35.44
N PRO A 5 43.92 6.00 35.66
CA PRO A 5 44.03 4.79 34.85
C PRO A 5 43.54 5.08 33.42
N LYS A 6 44.38 4.67 32.46
CA LYS A 6 44.16 4.81 31.03
C LYS A 6 42.97 3.92 30.63
N GLN A 7 41.87 4.51 30.15
CA GLN A 7 40.74 3.76 29.59
C GLN A 7 41.26 2.82 28.49
N ALA A 8 41.04 1.51 28.69
CA ALA A 8 41.35 0.51 27.68
C ALA A 8 40.52 0.79 26.43
N LYS A 9 41.18 0.86 25.26
CA LYS A 9 40.50 0.91 23.97
C LYS A 9 39.56 -0.31 23.90
N PRO A 10 38.28 -0.16 23.52
CA PRO A 10 37.40 -1.30 23.35
C PRO A 10 38.04 -2.26 22.34
N ALA A 11 38.13 -3.54 22.71
CA ALA A 11 38.65 -4.59 21.84
C ALA A 11 37.93 -4.53 20.49
N LYS A 12 38.67 -4.70 19.39
CA LYS A 12 38.15 -4.66 18.03
C LYS A 12 37.10 -5.78 17.91
N ARG A 13 35.81 -5.40 17.94
CA ARG A 13 34.68 -6.33 17.90
C ARG A 13 34.62 -6.97 16.52
N ASP A 14 34.33 -8.27 16.46
CA ASP A 14 34.01 -8.93 15.20
C ASP A 14 32.68 -8.37 14.70
N PRO A 15 32.65 -7.68 13.55
CA PRO A 15 31.42 -7.10 13.03
C PRO A 15 30.35 -8.18 12.81
N ALA A 16 30.74 -9.43 12.47
CA ALA A 16 29.84 -10.54 12.21
C ALA A 16 29.15 -11.10 13.47
N ALA A 17 29.71 -10.86 14.65
CA ALA A 17 29.16 -11.38 15.89
C ALA A 17 28.01 -10.49 16.41
N LEU A 18 26.88 -11.14 16.75
CA LEU A 18 25.78 -10.50 17.46
C LEU A 18 26.12 -10.40 18.95
N HIS A 19 26.12 -9.19 19.49
CA HIS A 19 26.39 -8.92 20.89
C HIS A 19 25.10 -8.47 21.58
N LEU A 20 24.70 -9.18 22.64
CA LEU A 20 23.53 -8.85 23.45
C LEU A 20 24.02 -8.34 24.81
N GLU A 21 23.79 -7.06 25.10
CA GLU A 21 24.15 -6.46 26.38
C GLU A 21 23.03 -6.69 27.41
N GLY A 22 23.41 -7.08 28.65
CA GLY A 22 22.48 -7.19 29.78
C GLY A 22 21.57 -8.42 29.80
N VAL A 23 21.69 -9.35 28.85
CA VAL A 23 20.90 -10.58 28.82
C VAL A 23 21.71 -11.74 29.38
N MET A 24 21.27 -12.29 30.52
CA MET A 24 21.81 -13.52 31.09
C MET A 24 21.04 -14.71 30.52
N PHE A 25 21.77 -15.65 29.92
CA PHE A 25 21.22 -16.92 29.45
C PHE A 25 21.68 -18.04 30.38
N LYS A 26 20.85 -19.05 30.61
CA LYS A 26 21.21 -20.22 31.44
C LYS A 26 22.28 -21.07 30.75
N ASP A 27 22.15 -21.26 29.44
CA ASP A 27 23.09 -22.04 28.62
C ASP A 27 23.16 -21.53 27.16
N ALA A 28 24.02 -22.18 26.36
CA ALA A 28 24.22 -21.83 24.95
C ALA A 28 23.02 -22.19 24.06
N GLU A 29 22.22 -23.19 24.44
CA GLU A 29 21.06 -23.67 23.68
C GLU A 29 19.89 -22.68 23.82
N GLU A 30 19.60 -22.23 25.04
CA GLU A 30 18.61 -21.19 25.33
C GLU A 30 18.97 -19.88 24.61
N ARG A 31 20.25 -19.49 24.62
CA ARG A 31 20.73 -18.33 23.85
C ARG A 31 20.47 -18.50 22.36
N GLY A 32 20.76 -19.67 21.81
CA GLY A 32 20.49 -20.00 20.40
C GLY A 32 19.00 -19.92 20.05
N ALA A 33 18.13 -20.47 20.91
CA ALA A 33 16.69 -20.45 20.73
C ALA A 33 16.09 -19.03 20.80
N VAL A 34 16.53 -18.19 21.74
CA VAL A 34 16.10 -16.79 21.86
C VAL A 34 16.51 -15.98 20.63
N ILE A 35 17.74 -16.16 20.14
CA ILE A 35 18.21 -15.52 18.92
C ILE A 35 17.39 -15.98 17.71
N ALA A 36 17.16 -17.29 17.58
CA ALA A 36 16.44 -17.87 16.45
C ALA A 36 14.95 -17.52 16.42
N SER A 37 14.32 -17.33 17.59
CA SER A 37 12.90 -16.98 17.70
C SER A 37 12.63 -15.51 17.41
N SER A 38 13.62 -14.62 17.56
CA SER A 38 13.44 -13.19 17.32
C SER A 38 13.32 -12.89 15.82
N PRO A 39 12.16 -12.39 15.33
CA PRO A 39 11.99 -12.05 13.91
C PRO A 39 12.93 -10.93 13.48
N LEU A 40 13.24 -10.01 14.40
CA LEU A 40 14.15 -8.91 14.15
C LEU A 40 15.58 -9.37 13.94
N ILE A 41 16.07 -10.29 14.78
CA ILE A 41 17.43 -10.82 14.64
C ILE A 41 17.57 -11.65 13.37
N ARG A 42 16.57 -12.49 13.05
CA ARG A 42 16.53 -13.21 11.76
C ARG A 42 16.57 -12.24 10.57
N GLY A 43 15.79 -11.16 10.66
CA GLY A 43 15.76 -10.09 9.67
C GLY A 43 17.13 -9.41 9.53
N ALA A 44 17.79 -9.07 10.63
CA ALA A 44 19.10 -8.42 10.64
C ALA A 44 20.19 -9.32 10.04
N VAL A 45 20.24 -10.61 10.42
CA VAL A 45 21.22 -11.58 9.87
C VAL A 45 21.05 -11.73 8.36
N THR A 46 19.81 -11.90 7.91
CA THR A 46 19.51 -12.05 6.48
C THR A 46 19.77 -10.76 5.72
N GLY A 47 19.27 -9.64 6.24
CA GLY A 47 19.43 -8.32 5.63
C GLY A 47 20.89 -7.93 5.49
N ARG A 48 21.73 -8.22 6.50
CA ARG A 48 23.17 -7.99 6.43
C ARG A 48 23.81 -8.73 5.26
N LYS A 49 23.47 -10.01 5.03
CA LYS A 49 24.03 -10.78 3.90
C LYS A 49 23.77 -10.12 2.54
N TYR A 50 22.62 -9.47 2.37
CA TYR A 50 22.30 -8.73 1.15
C TYR A 50 22.90 -7.32 1.13
N ALA A 51 23.08 -6.71 2.29
CA ALA A 51 23.64 -5.37 2.43
C ALA A 51 25.17 -5.34 2.29
N GLU A 52 25.86 -6.41 2.70
CA GLU A 52 27.32 -6.48 2.71
C GLU A 52 27.99 -6.21 1.35
N PRO A 53 27.52 -6.77 0.22
CA PRO A 53 28.07 -6.43 -1.11
C PRO A 53 27.86 -4.96 -1.51
N MET A 54 26.86 -4.28 -0.94
CA MET A 54 26.49 -2.90 -1.27
C MET A 54 27.17 -1.86 -0.36
N PHE A 55 27.31 -2.18 0.93
CA PHE A 55 27.75 -1.26 1.98
C PHE A 55 29.05 -1.67 2.67
N GLY A 56 29.63 -2.81 2.28
CA GLY A 56 30.92 -3.33 2.74
C GLY A 56 30.83 -4.30 3.92
N ALA A 57 31.91 -5.09 4.08
CA ALA A 57 32.06 -6.09 5.15
C ALA A 57 32.10 -5.52 6.58
N GLY A 58 32.23 -4.20 6.71
CA GLY A 58 32.23 -3.49 7.99
C GLY A 58 30.85 -3.28 8.62
N LEU A 59 29.77 -3.74 7.97
CA LEU A 59 28.41 -3.60 8.49
C LEU A 59 28.21 -4.45 9.76
N ASP A 60 28.36 -3.83 10.93
CA ASP A 60 28.21 -4.49 12.22
C ASP A 60 26.78 -5.01 12.43
N LEU A 61 26.66 -6.31 12.73
CA LEU A 61 25.36 -6.98 12.86
C LEU A 61 24.57 -6.44 14.06
N THR A 62 25.26 -6.10 15.15
CA THR A 62 24.63 -5.64 16.38
C THR A 62 24.06 -4.24 16.18
N ALA A 63 24.83 -3.33 15.58
CA ALA A 63 24.39 -1.98 15.23
C ALA A 63 23.23 -2.02 14.22
N TYR A 64 23.32 -2.88 13.21
CA TYR A 64 22.24 -3.03 12.23
C TYR A 64 20.94 -3.55 12.87
N ALA A 65 21.02 -4.57 13.73
CA ALA A 65 19.88 -5.06 14.49
C ALA A 65 19.29 -3.99 15.43
N ALA A 66 20.13 -3.18 16.07
CA ALA A 66 19.67 -2.08 16.91
C ALA A 66 18.89 -1.02 16.10
N GLN A 67 19.37 -0.67 14.90
CA GLN A 67 18.68 0.25 14.00
C GLN A 67 17.34 -0.30 13.50
N LEU A 68 17.27 -1.59 13.16
CA LEU A 68 15.99 -2.24 12.82
C LEU A 68 15.00 -2.23 13.99
N ARG A 69 15.50 -2.34 15.23
CA ARG A 69 14.65 -2.26 16.44
C ARG A 69 14.07 -0.87 16.62
N GLU A 70 14.90 0.15 16.48
CA GLU A 70 14.48 1.55 16.57
C GLU A 70 13.39 1.85 15.52
N GLN A 71 13.57 1.40 14.27
CA GLN A 71 12.55 1.56 13.22
C GLN A 71 11.25 0.84 13.57
N ALA A 72 11.32 -0.40 14.06
CA ALA A 72 10.13 -1.16 14.46
C ALA A 72 9.39 -0.50 15.63
N ASP A 73 10.13 0.07 16.59
CA ASP A 73 9.55 0.75 17.75
C ASP A 73 8.90 2.09 17.38
N LYS A 74 9.46 2.84 16.42
CA LYS A 74 8.81 4.03 15.82
C LYS A 74 7.48 3.67 15.15
N VAL A 75 7.45 2.59 14.37
CA VAL A 75 6.21 2.10 13.73
C VAL A 75 5.18 1.71 14.78
N LYS A 76 5.57 1.02 15.86
CA LYS A 76 4.66 0.70 16.98
C LYS A 76 4.13 1.96 17.69
N ALA A 77 4.91 3.03 17.74
CA ALA A 77 4.51 4.32 18.27
C ALA A 77 3.65 5.15 17.31
N GLY A 78 3.36 4.64 16.11
CA GLY A 78 2.56 5.33 15.09
C GLY A 78 3.34 6.27 14.19
N ASP A 79 4.67 6.35 14.34
CA ASP A 79 5.52 7.10 13.42
C ASP A 79 5.87 6.23 12.20
N LEU A 80 5.22 6.55 11.07
CA LEU A 80 5.40 5.86 9.80
C LEU A 80 6.35 6.60 8.85
N SER A 81 6.97 7.70 9.27
CA SER A 81 7.80 8.56 8.41
C SER A 81 8.90 7.79 7.66
N ALA A 82 9.59 6.88 8.34
CA ALA A 82 10.62 6.04 7.73
C ALA A 82 10.06 5.06 6.68
N VAL A 83 8.89 4.46 6.96
CA VAL A 83 8.22 3.54 6.03
C VAL A 83 7.68 4.29 4.82
N GLU A 84 7.08 5.47 5.03
CA GLU A 84 6.60 6.34 3.95
C GLU A 84 7.76 6.76 3.04
N THR A 85 8.87 7.20 3.63
CA THR A 85 10.08 7.57 2.88
C THR A 85 10.62 6.39 2.08
N MET A 86 10.66 5.19 2.69
CA MET A 86 11.08 3.97 2.02
C MET A 86 10.19 3.62 0.82
N LEU A 87 8.86 3.66 0.99
CA LEU A 87 7.92 3.35 -0.09
C LEU A 87 7.99 4.37 -1.23
N VAL A 88 8.16 5.65 -0.92
CA VAL A 88 8.38 6.70 -1.94
C VAL A 88 9.67 6.45 -2.72
N ALA A 89 10.77 6.13 -2.03
CA ALA A 89 12.05 5.81 -2.68
C ALA A 89 11.95 4.54 -3.55
N GLN A 90 11.25 3.51 -3.09
CA GLN A 90 11.01 2.28 -3.85
C GLN A 90 10.16 2.54 -5.10
N ALA A 91 9.06 3.28 -4.97
CA ALA A 91 8.22 3.67 -6.10
C ALA A 91 9.01 4.47 -7.14
N ASN A 92 9.81 5.45 -6.71
CA ASN A 92 10.66 6.22 -7.60
C ASN A 92 11.70 5.33 -8.32
N THR A 93 12.33 4.40 -7.61
CA THR A 93 13.29 3.46 -8.23
C THR A 93 12.61 2.56 -9.27
N LEU A 94 11.42 2.05 -8.98
CA LEU A 94 10.63 1.22 -9.91
C LEU A 94 10.21 2.02 -11.16
N ASP A 95 9.85 3.30 -11.00
CA ASP A 95 9.58 4.20 -12.12
C ASP A 95 10.83 4.41 -13.00
N MET A 96 12.00 4.61 -12.40
CA MET A 96 13.26 4.71 -13.16
C MET A 96 13.58 3.42 -13.92
N ILE A 97 13.37 2.25 -13.30
CA ILE A 97 13.55 0.94 -13.95
C ILE A 97 12.59 0.80 -15.14
N PHE A 98 11.31 1.17 -14.97
CA PHE A 98 10.33 1.19 -16.05
C PHE A 98 10.81 2.05 -17.22
N ASN A 99 11.16 3.32 -16.95
CA ASN A 99 11.61 4.25 -17.99
C ASN A 99 12.87 3.76 -18.71
N GLN A 100 13.84 3.20 -17.97
CA GLN A 100 15.06 2.66 -18.55
C GLN A 100 14.78 1.46 -19.46
N LEU A 101 13.93 0.53 -19.03
CA LEU A 101 13.61 -0.68 -19.80
C LEU A 101 12.70 -0.36 -20.99
N ALA A 102 11.73 0.55 -20.84
CA ALA A 102 10.88 1.01 -21.93
C ALA A 102 11.72 1.70 -23.02
N ARG A 103 12.66 2.56 -22.62
CA ARG A 103 13.62 3.18 -23.55
C ARG A 103 14.47 2.13 -24.27
N LYS A 104 14.99 1.13 -23.55
CA LYS A 104 15.75 0.02 -24.16
C LYS A 104 14.88 -0.75 -25.17
N ALA A 105 13.64 -1.05 -24.83
CA ALA A 105 12.71 -1.77 -25.70
C ALA A 105 12.45 -0.99 -27.01
N ALA A 106 12.26 0.33 -26.92
CA ALA A 106 12.04 1.20 -28.10
C ALA A 106 13.23 1.25 -29.08
N HIS A 107 14.43 0.87 -28.64
CA HIS A 107 15.64 0.80 -29.46
C HIS A 107 16.06 -0.63 -29.81
N CYS A 108 15.25 -1.65 -29.49
CA CYS A 108 15.55 -3.02 -29.86
C CYS A 108 15.11 -3.29 -31.30
N GLU A 109 16.01 -3.84 -32.11
CA GLU A 109 15.71 -4.25 -33.50
C GLU A 109 14.99 -5.61 -33.55
N TYR A 110 15.33 -6.54 -32.65
CA TYR A 110 14.70 -7.85 -32.62
C TYR A 110 13.61 -7.96 -31.54
N LEU A 111 12.52 -8.61 -31.94
CA LEU A 111 11.32 -8.80 -31.12
C LEU A 111 11.62 -9.44 -29.76
N ASN A 112 12.51 -10.44 -29.70
CA ASN A 112 12.80 -11.14 -28.45
C ASN A 112 13.38 -10.23 -27.36
N GLN A 113 14.31 -9.32 -27.71
CA GLN A 113 14.84 -8.37 -26.71
C GLN A 113 13.85 -7.26 -26.41
N MET A 114 13.07 -6.81 -27.41
CA MET A 114 12.01 -5.85 -27.19
C MET A 114 10.97 -6.40 -26.19
N GLU A 115 10.49 -7.62 -26.41
CA GLU A 115 9.51 -8.29 -25.55
C GLU A 115 10.06 -8.50 -24.14
N ALA A 116 11.30 -9.00 -24.00
CA ALA A 116 11.90 -9.21 -22.69
C ALA A 116 12.00 -7.90 -21.88
N ASN A 117 12.51 -6.82 -22.51
CA ASN A 117 12.61 -5.51 -21.87
C ASN A 117 11.23 -4.95 -21.51
N LEU A 118 10.27 -5.00 -22.45
CA LEU A 118 8.93 -4.47 -22.24
C LEU A 118 8.18 -5.24 -21.15
N ARG A 119 8.32 -6.57 -21.09
CA ARG A 119 7.73 -7.39 -20.03
C ARG A 119 8.24 -7.00 -18.65
N HIS A 120 9.55 -6.79 -18.50
CA HIS A 120 10.11 -6.33 -17.23
C HIS A 120 9.75 -4.88 -16.91
N ALA A 121 9.65 -4.00 -17.92
CA ALA A 121 9.21 -2.62 -17.75
C ALA A 121 7.78 -2.55 -17.20
N LEU A 122 6.83 -3.22 -17.86
CA LEU A 122 5.42 -3.24 -17.45
C LEU A 122 5.23 -3.86 -16.06
N ARG A 123 6.05 -4.86 -15.71
CA ARG A 123 6.09 -5.39 -14.34
C ARG A 123 6.58 -4.36 -13.34
N ALA A 124 7.64 -3.60 -13.64
CA ALA A 124 8.14 -2.54 -12.77
C ALA A 124 7.07 -1.44 -12.57
N GLN A 125 6.38 -1.04 -13.64
CA GLN A 125 5.26 -0.09 -13.58
C GLN A 125 4.12 -0.59 -12.67
N ALA A 126 3.72 -1.86 -12.83
CA ALA A 126 2.67 -2.46 -12.00
C ALA A 126 3.06 -2.51 -10.52
N GLN A 127 4.32 -2.79 -10.20
CA GLN A 127 4.84 -2.78 -8.83
C GLN A 127 4.98 -1.37 -8.26
N CYS A 128 5.33 -0.38 -9.09
CA CYS A 128 5.35 1.03 -8.70
C CYS A 128 3.95 1.48 -8.24
N ARG A 129 2.92 1.20 -9.05
CA ARG A 129 1.52 1.46 -8.69
C ARG A 129 1.14 0.76 -7.38
N ALA A 130 1.46 -0.52 -7.23
CA ALA A 130 1.15 -1.27 -6.01
C ALA A 130 1.83 -0.68 -4.75
N THR A 131 3.05 -0.13 -4.90
CA THR A 131 3.77 0.54 -3.82
C THR A 131 3.07 1.84 -3.40
N LEU A 132 2.63 2.64 -4.38
CA LEU A 132 1.87 3.87 -4.11
C LEU A 132 0.47 3.60 -3.55
N GLU A 133 -0.19 2.52 -3.99
CA GLU A 133 -1.45 2.05 -3.41
C GLU A 133 -1.27 1.64 -1.95
N THR A 134 -0.18 0.92 -1.63
CA THR A 134 0.17 0.58 -0.25
C THR A 134 0.35 1.84 0.60
N LEU A 135 1.05 2.85 0.08
CA LEU A 135 1.22 4.14 0.77
C LEU A 135 -0.12 4.87 0.99
N ALA A 136 -0.99 4.86 -0.03
CA ALA A 136 -2.32 5.45 0.07
C ALA A 136 -3.20 4.74 1.11
N GLU A 137 -3.14 3.41 1.18
CA GLU A 137 -3.85 2.60 2.17
C GLU A 137 -3.30 2.80 3.59
N ILE A 138 -2.00 3.01 3.74
CA ILE A 138 -1.40 3.40 5.02
C ILE A 138 -1.91 4.76 5.48
N LYS A 139 -1.96 5.76 4.58
CA LYS A 139 -2.42 7.12 4.91
C LYS A 139 -3.92 7.19 5.17
N ASN A 140 -4.71 6.43 4.41
CA ASN A 140 -6.17 6.43 4.43
C ASN A 140 -6.67 4.98 4.46
N PRO A 141 -6.64 4.31 5.63
CA PRO A 141 -7.12 2.96 5.74
C PRO A 141 -8.60 2.91 5.36
N ARG A 142 -8.96 2.01 4.43
CA ARG A 142 -10.36 1.87 4.01
C ARG A 142 -11.20 1.50 5.22
N PRO A 143 -12.24 2.27 5.57
CA PRO A 143 -13.10 1.91 6.68
C PRO A 143 -13.80 0.60 6.32
N VAL A 144 -13.45 -0.47 7.02
CA VAL A 144 -14.19 -1.73 6.95
C VAL A 144 -15.47 -1.50 7.75
N ALA A 145 -16.50 -1.01 7.07
CA ALA A 145 -17.84 -0.96 7.65
C ALA A 145 -18.31 -2.41 7.84
N PHE A 146 -18.04 -2.97 9.02
CA PHE A 146 -18.71 -4.18 9.47
C PHE A 146 -20.16 -3.81 9.71
N VAL A 147 -21.00 -3.95 8.68
CA VAL A 147 -22.46 -3.95 8.84
C VAL A 147 -22.81 -5.27 9.55
N LYS A 148 -22.55 -5.31 10.87
CA LYS A 148 -23.04 -6.35 11.77
C LYS A 148 -24.54 -6.15 11.88
N GLN A 149 -25.27 -6.72 10.91
CA GLN A 149 -26.72 -6.69 10.79
C GLN A 149 -27.27 -5.25 10.69
N ALA A 150 -27.76 -4.90 9.51
CA ALA A 150 -28.83 -3.92 9.48
C ALA A 150 -29.94 -4.49 10.38
N ASN A 151 -30.15 -3.90 11.55
CA ASN A 151 -31.45 -4.01 12.19
C ASN A 151 -32.41 -3.49 11.13
N ILE A 152 -33.12 -4.36 10.41
CA ILE A 152 -34.21 -3.99 9.52
C ILE A 152 -35.44 -4.19 10.40
N ALA A 153 -35.86 -3.13 11.08
CA ALA A 153 -37.16 -3.11 11.72
C ALA A 153 -38.19 -2.83 10.62
N ASN A 154 -39.22 -3.65 10.50
CA ASN A 154 -40.36 -3.45 9.59
C ASN A 154 -41.28 -2.28 10.04
N GLY A 155 -40.72 -1.26 10.68
CA GLY A 155 -41.38 -0.05 11.15
C GLY A 155 -40.52 1.19 10.86
N PRO A 156 -41.02 2.41 11.08
CA PRO A 156 -40.32 3.64 10.72
C PRO A 156 -38.99 3.74 11.47
N GLN A 157 -37.89 3.50 10.74
CA GLN A 157 -36.54 3.65 11.26
C GLN A 157 -36.08 5.08 11.13
N GLN A 158 -35.83 5.72 12.26
CA GLN A 158 -35.06 6.95 12.28
C GLN A 158 -33.57 6.58 12.34
N VAL A 159 -32.89 6.80 11.22
CA VAL A 159 -31.43 6.74 11.13
C VAL A 159 -30.85 8.10 11.53
N ASN A 160 -30.34 8.21 12.76
CA ASN A 160 -29.50 9.34 13.16
C ASN A 160 -28.06 9.06 12.69
N ASN A 161 -27.82 9.16 11.39
CA ASN A 161 -26.46 9.32 10.89
C ASN A 161 -26.00 10.71 11.33
N GLY A 162 -25.26 10.76 12.43
CA GLY A 162 -24.66 11.98 12.94
C GLY A 162 -23.93 12.70 11.82
N ILE A 163 -24.53 13.79 11.34
CA ILE A 163 -23.87 14.79 10.51
C ILE A 163 -22.69 15.29 11.34
N GLN A 164 -21.47 15.10 10.82
CA GLN A 164 -20.30 15.75 11.40
C GLN A 164 -20.62 17.25 11.50
N PRO A 165 -20.42 17.89 12.67
CA PRO A 165 -20.71 19.31 12.79
C PRO A 165 -19.78 20.08 11.83
N PRO A 166 -20.31 20.98 10.97
CA PRO A 166 -19.46 21.88 10.21
C PRO A 166 -18.64 22.74 11.18
N PRO A 167 -17.42 23.17 10.80
CA PRO A 167 -16.61 24.05 11.65
C PRO A 167 -17.43 25.30 11.98
N ARG A 168 -17.49 25.63 13.27
CA ARG A 168 -18.34 26.69 13.82
C ARG A 168 -17.96 28.03 13.17
N VAL A 169 -18.81 28.50 12.25
CA VAL A 169 -18.89 29.92 11.90
C VAL A 169 -20.19 30.43 12.50
N ARG A 170 -20.05 31.40 13.38
CA ARG A 170 -21.14 32.04 14.11
C ARG A 170 -21.77 33.09 13.20
N GLU A 171 -23.07 32.97 12.91
CA GLU A 171 -23.88 34.11 12.49
C GLU A 171 -25.36 33.91 12.81
N GLU A 172 -26.04 35.03 13.05
CA GLU A 172 -27.26 35.19 13.83
C GLU A 172 -28.56 35.01 13.04
N ASN A 173 -29.63 34.69 13.78
CA ASN A 173 -31.06 34.94 13.54
C ASN A 173 -31.66 34.73 12.13
N HIS A 174 -32.74 33.96 12.05
CA HIS A 174 -34.10 34.50 11.88
C HIS A 174 -35.14 33.36 11.94
N LYS A 175 -36.23 33.59 12.69
CA LYS A 175 -37.39 32.71 12.86
C LYS A 175 -38.27 32.71 11.60
N GLN A 176 -38.95 31.58 11.31
CA GLN A 176 -40.37 31.44 10.91
C GLN A 176 -40.64 29.96 10.53
N SER A 177 -41.25 29.16 11.40
CA SER A 177 -42.69 28.92 11.65
C SER A 177 -43.33 27.90 10.71
N ASN A 178 -43.80 26.80 11.30
CA ASN A 178 -44.57 25.70 10.71
C ASN A 178 -45.90 26.20 10.13
N GLU A 179 -46.22 25.81 8.90
CA GLU A 179 -47.60 25.70 8.44
C GLU A 179 -47.79 24.39 7.66
N LEU A 180 -48.67 23.56 8.19
CA LEU A 180 -49.24 22.35 7.61
C LEU A 180 -50.75 22.62 7.43
N LEU A 181 -51.36 22.02 6.39
CA LEU A 181 -52.79 22.03 5.98
C LEU A 181 -53.12 23.14 4.95
N GLU A 182 -53.74 22.90 3.79
CA GLU A 182 -54.77 21.92 3.42
C GLU A 182 -54.71 21.45 1.94
N PRO A 183 -55.33 20.29 1.64
CA PRO A 183 -55.56 19.79 0.29
C PRO A 183 -56.75 20.51 -0.37
N SER A 184 -56.63 20.87 -1.64
CA SER A 184 -57.79 21.24 -2.44
C SER A 184 -57.58 20.87 -3.91
N ASN A 185 -58.46 19.98 -4.36
CA ASN A 185 -58.61 19.50 -5.73
C ASN A 185 -59.03 20.64 -6.65
N GLY A 186 -58.41 20.77 -7.82
CA GLY A 186 -58.85 21.70 -8.85
C GLY A 186 -57.94 21.73 -10.08
N GLU A 187 -58.31 20.90 -11.06
CA GLU A 187 -58.17 21.15 -12.50
C GLU A 187 -56.80 21.11 -13.19
N TRP A 188 -56.55 19.93 -13.78
CA TRP A 188 -56.18 19.66 -15.18
C TRP A 188 -55.32 20.68 -15.94
N LEU A 189 -54.13 20.22 -16.35
CA LEU A 189 -53.62 20.37 -17.71
C LEU A 189 -52.62 19.24 -18.00
N ASP A 190 -53.13 18.19 -18.63
CA ASP A 190 -52.32 17.23 -19.38
C ASP A 190 -52.14 17.78 -20.80
N THR A 191 -50.94 17.69 -21.37
CA THR A 191 -50.70 17.24 -22.76
C THR A 191 -49.20 17.27 -23.06
N GLY A 192 -48.58 16.09 -23.17
CA GLY A 192 -47.20 15.97 -23.62
C GLY A 192 -46.74 14.53 -23.90
N ALA A 193 -47.39 13.88 -24.87
CA ALA A 193 -47.10 12.63 -25.61
C ALA A 193 -45.94 11.68 -25.16
N PRO A 194 -46.19 10.36 -25.02
CA PRO A 194 -45.13 9.36 -24.82
C PRO A 194 -44.35 9.04 -26.10
N GLY A 195 -43.01 9.06 -26.00
CA GLY A 195 -42.08 8.70 -27.07
C GLY A 195 -42.07 7.19 -27.40
N GLN A 196 -42.00 6.88 -28.69
CA GLN A 196 -42.10 5.53 -29.25
C GLN A 196 -40.78 4.75 -29.10
N ALA A 197 -40.86 3.47 -28.69
CA ALA A 197 -39.70 2.58 -28.61
C ALA A 197 -39.21 2.16 -30.02
N GLY A 198 -37.95 2.44 -30.33
CA GLY A 198 -37.30 2.02 -31.57
C GLY A 198 -37.03 0.51 -31.58
N ARG A 199 -37.51 -0.18 -32.63
CA ARG A 199 -37.10 -1.54 -32.99
C ARG A 199 -35.87 -1.51 -33.89
N GLY A 200 -34.92 -2.41 -33.66
CA GLY A 200 -33.99 -2.82 -34.71
C GLY A 200 -32.68 -3.43 -34.21
N ASN A 201 -32.65 -4.74 -33.98
CA ASN A 201 -31.43 -5.54 -34.14
C ASN A 201 -31.68 -6.52 -35.29
N PRO A 202 -31.11 -6.33 -36.48
CA PRO A 202 -31.03 -7.38 -37.48
C PRO A 202 -29.97 -8.42 -37.06
N ALA A 203 -30.33 -9.70 -37.13
CA ALA A 203 -29.39 -10.81 -36.97
C ALA A 203 -28.47 -10.85 -38.19
N LEU A 204 -27.15 -10.75 -37.97
CA LEU A 204 -26.17 -10.92 -39.04
C LEU A 204 -25.97 -12.41 -39.35
N GLU A 205 -25.98 -12.68 -40.65
CA GLU A 205 -25.92 -13.96 -41.33
C GLU A 205 -24.49 -14.54 -41.34
N THR A 206 -24.39 -15.87 -41.24
CA THR A 206 -23.14 -16.64 -41.31
C THR A 206 -22.52 -16.57 -42.70
N VAL A 207 -21.31 -16.02 -42.80
CA VAL A 207 -20.52 -16.05 -44.05
C VAL A 207 -19.98 -17.45 -44.33
N GLY A 208 -20.28 -17.93 -45.54
CA GLY A 208 -20.03 -19.29 -46.01
C GLY A 208 -18.56 -19.63 -46.31
N ALA A 209 -18.35 -20.93 -46.53
CA ALA A 209 -17.07 -21.58 -46.75
C ALA A 209 -16.32 -21.04 -47.98
N VAL A 210 -15.06 -20.61 -47.77
CA VAL A 210 -14.14 -20.27 -48.85
C VAL A 210 -13.21 -21.46 -49.11
N ASN A 211 -13.45 -22.08 -50.26
CA ASN A 211 -12.62 -22.93 -51.13
C ASN A 211 -11.25 -23.41 -50.63
N ARG A 212 -11.12 -24.74 -50.56
CA ARG A 212 -9.87 -25.50 -50.71
C ARG A 212 -9.49 -25.58 -52.19
N THR A 213 -8.26 -25.20 -52.49
CA THR A 213 -7.41 -25.69 -53.60
C THR A 213 -6.00 -25.74 -53.02
N GLY A 214 -5.10 -26.70 -53.29
CA GLY A 214 -5.07 -27.91 -54.09
C GLY A 214 -3.66 -28.50 -53.88
N ASP A 215 -3.52 -29.81 -54.05
CA ASP A 215 -2.25 -30.55 -53.92
C ASP A 215 -1.12 -29.98 -54.80
N ARG A 216 0.05 -29.75 -54.19
CA ARG A 216 1.38 -30.33 -54.52
C ARG A 216 2.50 -29.67 -53.72
#